data_AF-A0A9Q0AFP9-F1
#
_entry.id   AF-A0A9Q0AFP9-F1
#
_cell.length_a   1.000
_cell.length_b   1.000
_cell.length_c   1.000
_cell.angle_alpha   90.00
_cell.angle_beta   90.00
_cell.angle_gamma   90.00
#
_symmetry.space_group_name_H-M   'P 1'
#
loop_
_entity.id
_entity.type
_entity.pdbx_description
1 polymer ?
#
loop_
_entity_poly.entity_id
_entity_poly.type
_entity_poly.pdbx_seq_one_letter_code
_entity_poly.pdbx_strand_id
1 'polypeptide(L)'
;MYTLFVWKATALSVGVDIVASFRSNSLAHPTYDVDYSELQQGLSSSASIYLPGYDPFGAAVVRWSNLSTPTINVVVVPGTDSDVPVVVNFANKHHIPFLATSGMHGSINTLGRMNHGIEICLNQLDGVDISTDGKAARIGGGIRDHLLAGYWKQILTK
;
A
#
# COMPACT_ATOMS: atom_id res chain seq x y z
N MET A 1 36.86 -16.84 7.29
CA MET A 1 36.51 -16.99 5.86
C MET A 1 35.49 -18.11 5.75
N TYR A 2 34.21 -17.80 5.56
CA TYR A 2 33.19 -18.61 4.85
C TYR A 2 31.93 -17.75 4.71
N THR A 3 31.52 -17.53 3.47
CA THR A 3 30.35 -16.77 3.03
C THR A 3 29.14 -17.71 3.02
N LEU A 4 27.97 -17.25 3.48
CA LEU A 4 26.70 -17.93 3.21
C LEU A 4 25.70 -16.93 2.64
N PHE A 5 25.56 -16.98 1.31
CA PHE A 5 24.40 -16.49 0.59
C PHE A 5 23.30 -17.55 0.69
N VAL A 6 22.07 -17.15 1.02
CA VAL A 6 20.88 -17.94 0.68
C VAL A 6 19.83 -17.00 0.08
N TRP A 7 19.76 -17.02 -1.24
CA TRP A 7 18.60 -16.58 -2.02
C TRP A 7 17.73 -17.78 -2.31
N LYS A 8 16.41 -17.68 -2.08
CA LYS A 8 15.40 -18.41 -2.88
C LYS A 8 14.13 -17.56 -2.98
N ALA A 9 14.03 -16.82 -4.07
CA ALA A 9 12.75 -16.35 -4.59
C ALA A 9 12.35 -17.31 -5.74
N THR A 10 11.19 -17.93 -5.63
CA THR A 10 10.56 -18.59 -6.76
C THR A 10 9.13 -18.08 -6.84
N ALA A 11 8.87 -17.19 -7.79
CA ALA A 11 7.52 -16.84 -8.19
C ALA A 11 7.39 -17.17 -9.68
N LEU A 12 6.67 -18.24 -9.98
CA LEU A 12 6.08 -18.43 -11.30
C LEU A 12 4.82 -17.59 -11.31
N SER A 13 4.82 -16.43 -11.98
CA SER A 13 3.57 -15.79 -12.38
C SER A 13 3.35 -16.07 -13.86
N VAL A 14 2.23 -16.74 -14.14
CA VAL A 14 1.64 -16.76 -15.47
C VAL A 14 1.05 -15.38 -15.68
N GLY A 15 1.65 -14.61 -16.59
CA GLY A 15 1.13 -13.31 -17.00
C GLY A 15 -0.24 -13.49 -17.63
N VAL A 16 -1.22 -12.75 -17.11
CA VAL A 16 -2.42 -12.41 -17.87
C VAL A 16 -2.36 -10.91 -18.05
N ASP A 17 -1.83 -10.48 -19.20
CA ASP A 17 -1.90 -9.11 -19.66
C ASP A 17 -3.35 -8.78 -19.98
N ILE A 18 -4.03 -8.04 -19.10
CA ILE A 18 -5.26 -7.34 -19.45
C ILE A 18 -4.90 -5.87 -19.63
N VAL A 19 -4.40 -5.52 -20.82
CA VAL A 19 -4.35 -4.13 -21.27
C VAL A 19 -5.74 -3.77 -21.79
N ALA A 20 -6.61 -3.33 -20.89
CA ALA A 20 -7.91 -2.77 -21.26
C ALA A 20 -7.74 -1.27 -21.56
N SER A 21 -7.47 -0.93 -22.82
CA SER A 21 -7.62 0.45 -23.31
C SER A 21 -9.11 0.80 -23.34
N PHE A 22 -9.56 1.71 -22.48
CA PHE A 22 -10.91 2.29 -22.59
C PHE A 22 -10.88 3.81 -22.50
N ARG A 23 -11.30 4.47 -23.59
CA ARG A 23 -11.67 5.88 -23.61
C ARG A 23 -13.02 6.04 -22.90
N SER A 24 -13.07 6.90 -21.89
CA SER A 24 -14.30 7.28 -21.18
C SER A 24 -14.87 8.58 -21.77
N ASN A 25 -16.15 8.57 -22.13
CA ASN A 25 -16.92 9.77 -22.42
C ASN A 25 -17.53 10.32 -21.12
N SER A 26 -17.11 11.54 -20.76
CA SER A 26 -17.86 12.60 -20.05
C SER A 26 -18.71 12.22 -18.81
N LEU A 27 -18.19 12.55 -17.62
CA LEU A 27 -18.69 13.64 -16.76
C LEU A 27 -17.49 14.16 -15.95
N ALA A 28 -17.20 15.46 -16.04
CA ALA A 28 -15.99 16.07 -15.49
C ALA A 28 -15.90 15.90 -13.96
N HIS A 29 -15.01 15.01 -13.52
CA HIS A 29 -14.43 14.97 -12.18
C HIS A 29 -12.91 14.93 -12.38
N PRO A 30 -12.12 15.81 -11.71
CA PRO A 30 -10.70 16.04 -12.02
C PRO A 30 -9.77 14.82 -11.81
N THR A 31 -10.31 13.69 -11.33
CA THR A 31 -9.57 12.47 -11.03
C THR A 31 -9.50 11.45 -12.17
N TYR A 32 -10.25 11.66 -13.26
CA TYR A 32 -10.22 10.76 -14.43
C TYR A 32 -9.15 11.11 -15.49
N ASP A 33 -8.51 12.28 -15.38
CA ASP A 33 -7.44 12.72 -16.30
C ASP A 33 -6.03 12.32 -15.83
N VAL A 34 -5.91 11.62 -14.69
CA VAL A 34 -4.62 11.18 -14.15
C VAL A 34 -4.27 9.82 -14.75
N ASP A 35 -3.19 9.77 -15.51
CA ASP A 35 -2.61 8.54 -16.04
C ASP A 35 -1.79 7.82 -14.96
N TYR A 36 -2.38 6.79 -14.36
CA TYR A 36 -1.71 5.96 -13.35
C TYR A 36 -0.66 4.99 -13.95
N SER A 37 -0.49 4.93 -15.28
CA SER A 37 0.57 4.13 -15.90
C SER A 37 1.97 4.70 -15.59
N GLU A 38 2.10 6.03 -15.48
CA GLU A 38 3.33 6.67 -15.01
C GLU A 38 3.66 6.22 -13.58
N LEU A 39 2.66 6.20 -12.70
CA LEU A 39 2.82 5.72 -11.33
C LEU A 39 3.26 4.25 -11.32
N GLN A 40 2.61 3.40 -12.11
CA GLN A 40 2.92 1.97 -12.18
C GLN A 40 4.38 1.70 -12.59
N GLN A 41 4.93 2.49 -13.51
CA GLN A 41 6.33 2.33 -13.96
C GLN A 41 7.35 2.68 -12.86
N GLY A 42 7.00 3.54 -11.93
CA GLY A 42 7.87 3.93 -10.81
C GLY A 42 7.82 2.97 -9.63
N LEU A 43 6.85 2.06 -9.58
CA LEU A 43 6.68 1.13 -8.48
C LEU A 43 7.47 -0.16 -8.69
N SER A 44 7.79 -0.83 -7.59
CA SER A 44 8.35 -2.17 -7.61
C SER A 44 7.39 -3.17 -8.26
N SER A 45 7.94 -4.27 -8.79
CA SER A 45 7.14 -5.33 -9.45
C SER A 45 6.18 -6.06 -8.51
N SER A 46 6.35 -5.94 -7.19
CA SER A 46 5.44 -6.50 -6.19
C SER A 46 4.36 -5.52 -5.73
N ALA A 47 4.40 -4.26 -6.18
CA ALA A 47 3.36 -3.30 -5.90
C ALA A 47 2.12 -3.55 -6.77
N SER A 48 0.95 -3.16 -6.25
CA SER A 48 -0.33 -3.27 -6.94
C SER A 48 -1.06 -1.92 -6.95
N ILE A 49 -1.79 -1.65 -8.04
CA ILE A 49 -2.71 -0.53 -8.15
C ILE A 49 -4.11 -1.11 -8.39
N TYR A 50 -5.08 -0.72 -7.56
CA TYR A 50 -6.48 -1.10 -7.71
C TYR A 50 -7.32 0.12 -8.07
N LEU A 51 -8.17 -0.04 -9.07
CA LEU A 51 -9.11 0.98 -9.53
C LEU A 51 -10.56 0.59 -9.16
N PRO A 52 -11.48 1.57 -9.07
CA PRO A 52 -12.89 1.30 -8.80
C PRO A 52 -13.50 0.33 -9.83
N GLY A 53 -14.43 -0.51 -9.37
CA GLY A 53 -15.11 -1.50 -10.22
C GLY A 53 -14.49 -2.90 -10.21
N TYR A 54 -13.39 -3.11 -9.48
CA TYR A 54 -12.75 -4.42 -9.28
C TYR A 54 -12.77 -4.86 -7.81
N ASP A 55 -12.92 -6.16 -7.55
CA ASP A 55 -13.03 -6.71 -6.19
C ASP A 55 -11.85 -6.32 -5.26
N PRO A 56 -10.58 -6.33 -5.70
CA PRO A 56 -9.46 -5.94 -4.84
C PRO A 56 -9.56 -4.49 -4.33
N PHE A 57 -10.12 -3.58 -5.13
CA PHE A 57 -10.36 -2.21 -4.70
C PHE A 57 -11.42 -2.17 -3.59
N GLY A 58 -12.56 -2.83 -3.81
CA GLY A 58 -13.66 -2.88 -2.85
C GLY A 58 -13.22 -3.44 -1.51
N ALA A 59 -12.41 -4.50 -1.52
CA ALA A 59 -11.85 -5.10 -0.31
C ALA A 59 -10.83 -4.19 0.40
N ALA A 60 -10.00 -3.45 -0.36
CA ALA A 60 -8.97 -2.60 0.22
C ALA A 60 -9.53 -1.34 0.88
N VAL A 61 -10.61 -0.75 0.35
CA VAL A 61 -11.23 0.46 0.91
C VAL A 61 -12.20 0.19 2.07
N VAL A 62 -12.39 -1.08 2.46
CA VAL A 62 -13.22 -1.44 3.63
C VAL A 62 -12.65 -0.77 4.88
N ARG A 63 -13.52 -0.16 5.68
CA ARG A 63 -13.15 0.48 6.95
C ARG A 63 -13.89 -0.15 8.12
N TRP A 64 -13.23 -0.16 9.28
CA TRP A 64 -13.89 -0.55 10.53
C TRP A 64 -14.98 0.46 10.95
N SER A 65 -14.80 1.74 10.61
CA SER A 65 -15.73 2.82 10.92
C SER A 65 -16.18 3.56 9.66
N ASN A 66 -17.49 3.77 9.56
CA ASN A 66 -18.12 4.61 8.53
C ASN A 66 -18.17 6.10 8.92
N LEU A 67 -17.57 6.48 10.06
CA LEU A 67 -17.52 7.87 10.48
C LEU A 67 -16.62 8.66 9.54
N SER A 68 -17.20 9.67 8.87
CA SER A 68 -16.51 10.56 7.93
C SER A 68 -15.65 9.79 6.92
N THR A 69 -16.29 8.97 6.10
CA THR A 69 -15.61 8.12 5.12
C THR A 69 -14.97 8.97 4.01
N PRO A 70 -13.65 8.84 3.77
CA PRO A 70 -13.00 9.47 2.62
C PRO A 70 -13.50 8.85 1.31
N THR A 71 -13.47 9.62 0.23
CA THR A 71 -13.66 9.10 -1.12
C THR A 71 -12.30 8.73 -1.71
N ILE A 72 -12.10 7.43 -1.96
CA ILE A 72 -10.89 6.88 -2.57
C ILE A 72 -11.15 6.67 -4.07
N ASN A 73 -10.21 7.06 -4.92
CA ASN A 73 -10.30 6.86 -6.37
C ASN A 73 -9.32 5.82 -6.88
N VAL A 74 -8.25 5.57 -6.13
CA VAL A 74 -7.24 4.57 -6.45
C VAL A 74 -6.65 4.07 -5.14
N VAL A 75 -6.39 2.77 -5.09
CA VAL A 75 -5.62 2.16 -4.00
C VAL A 75 -4.28 1.76 -4.57
N VAL A 76 -3.21 2.13 -3.90
CA VAL A 76 -1.87 1.62 -4.16
C VAL A 76 -1.47 0.75 -2.98
N VAL A 77 -1.03 -0.47 -3.27
CA VAL A 77 -0.46 -1.39 -2.28
C VAL A 77 1.05 -1.46 -2.55
N PRO A 78 1.87 -0.77 -1.75
CA PRO A 78 3.33 -0.83 -1.85
C PRO A 78 3.84 -2.27 -1.69
N GLY A 79 4.77 -2.70 -2.54
CA GLY A 79 5.47 -3.98 -2.41
C GLY A 79 6.74 -3.85 -1.56
N THR A 80 7.32 -2.65 -1.51
CA THR A 80 8.49 -2.30 -0.69
C THR A 80 8.30 -0.94 -0.01
N ASP A 81 9.13 -0.62 0.98
CA ASP A 81 9.15 0.70 1.61
C ASP A 81 9.49 1.83 0.64
N SER A 82 10.25 1.52 -0.42
CA SER A 82 10.69 2.45 -1.46
C SER A 82 9.57 2.86 -2.41
N ASP A 83 8.47 2.11 -2.46
CA ASP A 83 7.30 2.45 -3.27
C ASP A 83 6.50 3.61 -2.65
N VAL A 84 6.47 3.73 -1.32
CA VAL A 84 5.72 4.77 -0.61
C VAL A 84 6.12 6.19 -1.07
N PRO A 85 7.41 6.59 -1.07
CA PRO A 85 7.79 7.92 -1.55
C PRO A 85 7.49 8.12 -3.04
N VAL A 86 7.47 7.07 -3.88
CA VAL A 86 7.06 7.18 -5.29
C VAL A 86 5.59 7.61 -5.37
N VAL A 87 4.72 6.96 -4.61
CA VAL A 87 3.28 7.31 -4.55
C VAL A 87 3.08 8.72 -4.02
N VAL A 88 3.78 9.11 -2.94
CA VAL A 88 3.69 10.45 -2.35
C VAL A 88 4.17 11.52 -3.33
N ASN A 89 5.28 11.28 -4.03
CA ASN A 89 5.80 12.22 -5.02
C ASN A 89 4.85 12.37 -6.22
N PHE A 90 4.29 11.26 -6.70
CA PHE A 90 3.25 11.28 -7.74
C PHE A 90 2.02 12.07 -7.28
N ALA A 91 1.49 11.77 -6.09
CA ALA A 91 0.34 12.47 -5.52
C ALA A 91 0.61 13.97 -5.41
N ASN A 92 1.78 14.38 -4.91
CA ASN A 92 2.19 15.77 -4.82
C ASN A 92 2.31 16.45 -6.19
N LYS A 93 2.95 15.79 -7.17
CA LYS A 93 3.12 16.28 -8.55
C LYS A 93 1.78 16.56 -9.22
N HIS A 94 0.78 15.72 -8.96
CA HIS A 94 -0.56 15.83 -9.54
C HIS A 94 -1.58 16.52 -8.62
N HIS A 95 -1.14 17.06 -7.47
CA HIS A 95 -2.00 17.70 -6.47
C HIS A 95 -3.16 16.82 -5.98
N ILE A 96 -2.92 15.52 -5.85
CA ILE A 96 -3.90 14.53 -5.41
C ILE A 96 -3.74 14.31 -3.90
N PRO A 97 -4.80 14.46 -3.09
CA PRO A 97 -4.77 14.07 -1.69
C PRO A 97 -4.45 12.57 -1.53
N PHE A 98 -3.73 12.21 -0.48
CA PHE A 98 -3.46 10.81 -0.18
C PHE A 98 -3.66 10.49 1.30
N LEU A 99 -3.95 9.22 1.56
CA LEU A 99 -4.12 8.67 2.89
C LEU A 99 -3.33 7.36 2.99
N ALA A 100 -2.42 7.27 3.95
CA ALA A 100 -1.80 5.99 4.29
C ALA A 100 -2.68 5.21 5.27
N THR A 101 -2.90 3.92 4.99
CA THR A 101 -3.74 3.05 5.82
C THR A 101 -2.98 1.79 6.25
N SER A 102 -3.13 1.43 7.52
CA SER A 102 -2.76 0.14 8.09
C SER A 102 -3.80 -0.24 9.16
N GLY A 103 -4.15 -1.53 9.27
CA GLY A 103 -5.05 -2.05 10.32
C GLY A 103 -6.51 -1.54 10.33
N MET A 104 -6.87 -0.52 9.54
CA MET A 104 -8.23 0.01 9.31
C MET A 104 -9.00 0.53 10.54
N HIS A 105 -8.37 0.66 11.72
CA HIS A 105 -9.01 1.14 12.96
C HIS A 105 -9.03 2.68 13.14
N GLY A 106 -8.54 3.46 12.17
CA GLY A 106 -8.61 4.92 12.25
C GLY A 106 -10.05 5.42 12.18
N SER A 107 -10.48 6.23 13.15
CA SER A 107 -11.82 6.84 13.20
C SER A 107 -11.75 8.33 13.56
N ILE A 108 -11.13 9.13 12.68
CA ILE A 108 -11.02 10.60 12.82
C ILE A 108 -11.91 11.30 11.79
N ASN A 109 -12.63 12.34 12.22
CA ASN A 109 -13.58 13.07 11.36
C ASN A 109 -12.92 13.80 10.19
N THR A 110 -11.62 14.08 10.26
CA THR A 110 -10.88 14.75 9.19
C THR A 110 -10.72 13.89 7.93
N LEU A 111 -10.85 12.56 8.03
CA LEU A 111 -10.70 11.68 6.87
C LEU A 111 -11.75 11.97 5.79
N GLY A 112 -13.00 12.25 6.18
CA GLY A 112 -14.07 12.57 5.25
C GLY A 112 -13.89 13.88 4.49
N ARG A 113 -12.87 14.69 4.82
CA ARG A 113 -12.49 15.86 4.02
C ARG A 113 -11.82 15.47 2.71
N MET A 114 -11.25 14.26 2.63
CA MET A 114 -10.72 13.73 1.39
C MET A 114 -11.89 13.24 0.52
N ASN A 115 -12.36 14.09 -0.39
CA ASN A 115 -13.44 13.79 -1.33
C ASN A 115 -12.94 13.23 -2.68
N HIS A 116 -11.62 13.06 -2.81
CA HIS A 116 -10.94 12.30 -3.84
C HIS A 116 -9.51 12.02 -3.37
N GLY A 117 -8.87 10.95 -3.84
CA GLY A 117 -7.47 10.72 -3.54
C GLY A 117 -6.97 9.30 -3.69
N ILE A 118 -5.71 9.13 -3.28
CA ILE A 118 -4.97 7.86 -3.27
C ILE A 118 -5.01 7.27 -1.86
N GLU A 119 -5.47 6.03 -1.74
CA GLU A 119 -5.17 5.23 -0.55
C GLU A 119 -3.85 4.50 -0.73
N ILE A 120 -2.92 4.69 0.20
CA ILE A 120 -1.64 3.96 0.28
C ILE A 120 -1.81 2.86 1.32
N CYS A 121 -2.18 1.66 0.87
CA CYS A 121 -2.47 0.52 1.73
C CYS A 121 -1.17 -0.19 2.11
N LEU A 122 -0.68 0.02 3.33
CA LEU A 122 0.64 -0.44 3.77
C LEU A 122 0.69 -1.94 4.13
N ASN A 123 -0.38 -2.71 3.92
CA ASN A 123 -0.58 -4.04 4.51
C ASN A 123 0.49 -5.09 4.15
N GLN A 124 1.21 -4.94 3.03
CA GLN A 124 2.33 -5.81 2.65
C GLN A 124 3.64 -5.46 3.37
N LEU A 125 3.74 -4.26 3.95
CA LEU A 125 4.90 -3.81 4.72
C LEU A 125 4.74 -4.20 6.19
N ASP A 126 4.58 -5.50 6.47
CA ASP A 126 4.31 -6.05 7.81
C ASP A 126 5.50 -6.80 8.44
N GLY A 127 6.66 -6.74 7.80
CA GLY A 127 7.88 -7.39 8.27
C GLY A 127 8.44 -6.82 9.59
N VAL A 128 9.12 -7.70 10.34
CA VAL A 128 9.89 -7.34 11.53
C VAL A 128 11.30 -7.87 11.38
N ASP A 129 12.28 -7.00 11.55
CA ASP A 129 13.70 -7.35 11.58
C ASP A 129 14.29 -6.95 12.94
N ILE A 130 14.72 -7.93 13.73
CA ILE A 130 15.31 -7.72 15.05
C ILE A 130 16.83 -7.71 14.89
N SER A 131 17.46 -6.62 15.32
CA SER A 131 18.91 -6.48 15.39
C SER A 131 19.58 -7.70 16.04
N THR A 132 20.80 -8.01 15.60
CA THR A 132 21.53 -9.20 16.05
C THR A 132 21.69 -9.26 17.57
N ASP A 133 21.88 -8.10 18.21
CA ASP A 133 22.04 -7.94 19.66
C ASP A 133 20.70 -7.89 20.43
N GLY A 134 19.56 -7.96 19.73
CA GLY A 134 18.22 -7.98 20.33
C GLY A 134 17.74 -6.64 20.88
N LYS A 135 18.49 -5.55 20.71
CA LYS A 135 18.19 -4.26 21.37
C LYS A 135 17.32 -3.32 20.55
N ALA A 136 17.18 -3.59 19.26
CA ALA A 136 16.38 -2.82 18.33
C ALA A 136 15.59 -3.73 17.38
N ALA A 137 14.44 -3.24 16.91
CA ALA A 137 13.67 -3.86 15.85
C ALA A 137 13.27 -2.81 14.80
N ARG A 138 13.36 -3.17 13.52
CA ARG A 138 12.78 -2.45 12.41
C ARG A 138 11.44 -3.08 12.08
N ILE A 139 10.38 -2.29 12.16
CA ILE A 139 9.00 -2.75 12.02
C ILE A 139 8.40 -2.03 10.82
N GLY A 140 7.81 -2.79 9.89
CA GLY A 140 7.10 -2.24 8.75
C GLY A 140 5.81 -1.51 9.16
N GLY A 141 5.48 -0.44 8.46
CA GLY A 141 4.34 0.43 8.79
C GLY A 141 2.95 -0.22 8.62
N GLY A 142 2.89 -1.39 7.99
CA GLY A 142 1.69 -2.19 7.79
C GLY A 142 1.41 -3.22 8.88
N ILE A 143 2.30 -3.38 9.85
CA ILE A 143 2.15 -4.44 10.84
C ILE A 143 0.86 -4.28 11.65
N ARG A 144 0.23 -5.41 11.97
CA ARG A 144 -0.96 -5.47 12.82
C ARG A 144 -0.56 -5.89 14.24
N ASP A 145 -1.24 -5.34 15.25
CA ASP A 145 -0.93 -5.56 16.67
C ASP A 145 -0.79 -7.04 17.05
N HIS A 146 -1.65 -7.90 16.51
CA HIS A 146 -1.62 -9.34 16.77
C HIS A 146 -0.40 -10.05 16.18
N LEU A 147 0.18 -9.53 15.09
CA LEU A 147 1.40 -10.07 14.49
C LEU A 147 2.63 -9.64 15.29
N LEU A 148 2.66 -8.38 15.74
CA LEU A 148 3.75 -7.85 16.55
C LEU A 148 3.92 -8.62 17.87
N ALA A 149 2.82 -9.02 18.51
CA ALA A 149 2.84 -9.80 19.75
C ALA A 149 3.60 -11.13 19.62
N GLY A 150 3.62 -11.73 18.44
CA GLY A 150 4.36 -12.98 18.16
C GLY A 150 5.88 -12.83 18.23
N TYR A 151 6.40 -11.62 17.98
CA TYR A 151 7.84 -11.34 18.00
C TYR A 151 8.41 -11.09 19.40
N TRP A 152 7.56 -10.84 20.40
CA TRP A 152 8.02 -10.64 21.78
C TRP A 152 8.81 -11.84 22.34
N LYS A 153 8.48 -13.06 21.91
CA LYS A 153 9.24 -14.25 22.31
C LYS A 153 10.67 -14.27 21.76
N GLN A 154 10.93 -13.64 20.61
CA GLN A 154 12.24 -13.61 19.98
C GLN A 154 13.15 -12.55 20.62
N ILE A 155 12.56 -11.49 21.19
CA ILE A 155 13.27 -10.44 21.92
C ILE A 155 13.67 -10.93 23.32
N LEU A 156 12.81 -11.70 24.00
CA LEU A 156 13.05 -12.15 25.38
C LEU A 156 13.95 -13.38 25.52
N THR A 157 14.37 -14.00 24.42
CA THR A 157 15.15 -15.26 24.42
C THR A 157 16.62 -15.08 24.02
N LYS A 158 17.08 -13.83 23.86
CA LYS A 158 18.49 -13.46 23.63
C LYS A 158 19.00 -12.59 24.75
#